data_AF-A0A1D1Z077-F1
#
_entry.id   AF-A0A1D1Z077-F1
#
_cell.length_a   1.000
_cell.length_b   1.000
_cell.length_c   1.000
_cell.angle_alpha   90.00
_cell.angle_beta   90.00
_cell.angle_gamma   90.00
#
_symmetry.space_group_name_H-M   'P 1'
#
loop_
_entity.id
_entity.type
_entity.pdbx_description
1 polymer ?
#
loop_
_entity_poly.entity_id
_entity_poly.type
_entity_poly.pdbx_seq_one_letter_code
_entity_poly.pdbx_strand_id
1 'polypeptide(L)'
;MGIGPNPSVSSNENLPEGPEPCQPQVYLGHRNSQTVKGVSFFGPNDEYVASGSDCGHVFIWKKRGGELLRLLVGDRDTVNCIEPHPNVPFLATSGLAKNVKLWMPTAKKPAGLPNNVEEIMESNKRGREDGARIILSPDGIMHVVRLQRRRALTYMERRQSVVEAESDDDDIDGEAFILGFSDGDGGPEVVGYTGNPRDCTIC
;
A
#
# COMPACT_ATOMS: atom_id res chain seq x y z
N MET A 1 -18.48 -67.02 -26.06
CA MET A 1 -18.92 -65.74 -25.46
C MET A 1 -17.98 -64.66 -25.99
N GLY A 2 -18.48 -63.80 -26.88
CA GLY A 2 -17.67 -62.81 -27.60
C GLY A 2 -17.38 -61.59 -26.74
N ILE A 3 -16.12 -61.19 -26.70
CA ILE A 3 -15.68 -59.91 -26.16
C ILE A 3 -15.49 -59.01 -27.39
N GLY A 4 -16.42 -58.07 -27.58
CA GLY A 4 -16.36 -57.12 -28.70
C GLY A 4 -15.13 -56.20 -28.58
N PRO A 5 -14.64 -55.65 -29.70
CA PRO A 5 -13.51 -54.72 -29.68
C PRO A 5 -13.88 -53.42 -28.97
N ASN A 6 -12.99 -52.95 -28.10
CA ASN A 6 -13.08 -51.66 -27.42
C ASN A 6 -13.30 -50.52 -28.43
N PRO A 7 -14.19 -49.55 -28.16
CA PRO A 7 -14.35 -48.39 -29.03
C PRO A 7 -13.10 -47.51 -28.97
N SER A 8 -12.59 -47.18 -30.15
CA SER A 8 -11.54 -46.20 -30.40
C SER A 8 -11.85 -44.88 -29.71
N VAL A 9 -10.88 -44.33 -28.99
CA VAL A 9 -10.89 -42.97 -28.42
C VAL A 9 -11.05 -41.99 -29.58
N SER A 10 -12.29 -41.58 -29.83
CA SER A 10 -12.64 -40.58 -30.83
C SER A 10 -12.67 -39.22 -30.18
N SER A 11 -11.91 -38.31 -30.79
CA SER A 11 -12.05 -36.86 -30.82
C SER A 11 -12.03 -36.12 -29.49
N ASN A 12 -11.05 -35.22 -29.36
CA ASN A 12 -11.11 -34.05 -28.47
C ASN A 12 -12.53 -33.48 -28.48
N GLU A 13 -13.27 -33.74 -27.40
CA GLU A 13 -14.45 -32.96 -27.08
C GLU A 13 -13.93 -31.56 -26.74
N ASN A 14 -14.03 -30.65 -27.72
CA ASN A 14 -14.04 -29.23 -27.43
C ASN A 14 -15.26 -28.98 -26.54
N LEU A 15 -15.05 -29.14 -25.23
CA LEU A 15 -15.90 -28.57 -24.21
C LEU A 15 -16.09 -27.10 -24.58
N PRO A 16 -17.32 -26.57 -24.62
CA PRO A 16 -17.53 -25.14 -24.82
C PRO A 16 -16.72 -24.42 -23.74
N GLU A 17 -15.73 -23.63 -24.16
CA GLU A 17 -15.00 -22.72 -23.28
C GLU A 17 -16.06 -21.95 -22.50
N GLY A 18 -16.14 -22.22 -21.20
CA GLY A 18 -16.97 -21.43 -20.30
C GLY A 18 -16.55 -19.97 -20.41
N PRO A 19 -17.39 -19.01 -19.99
CA PRO A 19 -17.00 -17.60 -20.05
C PRO A 19 -15.64 -17.45 -19.37
N GLU A 20 -14.63 -17.09 -20.16
CA GLU A 20 -13.27 -16.83 -19.69
C GLU A 20 -13.36 -15.96 -18.45
N PRO A 21 -12.68 -16.33 -17.34
CA PRO A 21 -12.78 -15.59 -16.10
C PRO A 21 -12.44 -14.13 -16.38
N CYS A 22 -13.32 -13.21 -15.99
CA CYS A 22 -13.13 -11.77 -16.18
C CYS A 22 -11.87 -11.33 -15.42
N GLN A 23 -10.73 -11.29 -16.10
CA GLN A 23 -9.47 -10.87 -15.51
C GLN A 23 -9.52 -9.37 -15.22
N PRO A 24 -9.01 -8.91 -14.06
CA PRO A 24 -8.97 -7.50 -13.74
C PRO A 24 -8.02 -6.76 -14.69
N GLN A 25 -8.46 -5.62 -15.23
CA GLN A 25 -7.57 -4.73 -15.96
C GLN A 25 -6.57 -4.09 -15.00
N VAL A 26 -5.27 -4.23 -15.28
CA VAL A 26 -4.19 -3.69 -14.45
C VAL A 26 -3.54 -2.49 -15.13
N TYR A 27 -3.17 -1.48 -14.33
CA TYR A 27 -2.47 -0.28 -14.77
C TYR A 27 -1.08 -0.22 -14.15
N LEU A 28 -0.05 -0.20 -14.98
CA LEU A 28 1.35 -0.38 -14.55
C LEU A 28 2.14 0.93 -14.54
N GLY A 29 3.27 0.93 -13.83
CA GLY A 29 4.27 2.00 -13.85
C GLY A 29 4.29 2.89 -12.60
N HIS A 30 3.14 3.21 -12.00
CA HIS A 30 3.12 3.98 -10.74
C HIS A 30 3.71 3.15 -9.60
N ARG A 31 4.31 3.79 -8.58
CA ARG A 31 4.75 3.17 -7.31
C ARG A 31 3.77 3.48 -6.18
N ASN A 32 3.35 2.42 -5.50
CA ASN A 32 2.56 2.45 -4.26
C ASN A 32 3.18 1.37 -3.35
N SER A 33 4.01 1.79 -2.40
CA SER A 33 4.70 0.94 -1.43
C SER A 33 4.83 1.56 -0.04
N GLN A 34 4.80 2.90 0.08
CA GLN A 34 4.94 3.59 1.37
C GLN A 34 3.62 4.13 1.90
N THR A 35 2.76 4.66 1.02
CA THR A 35 1.48 5.24 1.41
C THR A 35 0.38 4.86 0.42
N VAL A 36 -0.89 4.99 0.84
CA VAL A 36 -2.04 4.72 -0.02
C VAL A 36 -2.20 5.81 -1.08
N LYS A 37 -2.51 5.39 -2.32
CA LYS A 37 -2.78 6.28 -3.46
C LYS A 37 -4.26 6.32 -3.76
N GLY A 38 -4.79 7.54 -3.80
CA GLY A 38 -6.05 7.84 -4.44
C GLY A 38 -5.97 7.51 -5.93
N VAL A 39 -7.07 6.97 -6.42
CA VAL A 39 -7.27 6.64 -7.84
C VAL A 39 -8.63 7.22 -8.23
N SER A 40 -8.70 7.87 -9.37
CA SER A 40 -9.94 8.46 -9.87
C SER A 40 -10.14 8.17 -11.35
N PHE A 41 -11.40 8.14 -11.78
CA PHE A 41 -11.71 8.26 -13.19
C PHE A 41 -11.59 9.71 -13.63
N PHE A 42 -11.27 9.93 -14.91
CA PHE A 42 -11.17 11.26 -15.48
C PHE A 42 -11.66 11.26 -16.93
N GLY A 43 -12.17 12.42 -17.36
CA GLY A 43 -12.79 12.60 -18.67
C GLY A 43 -14.32 12.59 -18.61
N PRO A 44 -15.00 13.16 -19.61
CA PRO A 44 -16.47 13.24 -19.66
C PRO A 44 -17.18 11.87 -19.65
N ASN A 45 -16.50 10.79 -20.07
CA ASN A 45 -17.06 9.44 -20.10
C ASN A 45 -16.23 8.43 -19.29
N ASP A 46 -15.45 8.92 -18.31
CA ASP A 46 -14.51 8.10 -17.53
C ASP A 46 -13.54 7.31 -18.41
N GLU A 47 -13.11 7.88 -19.54
CA GLU A 47 -12.23 7.20 -20.49
C GLU A 47 -10.78 7.06 -19.99
N TYR A 48 -10.43 7.76 -18.91
CA TYR A 48 -9.12 7.74 -18.28
C TYR A 48 -9.17 7.27 -16.83
N VAL A 49 -8.07 6.68 -16.40
CA VAL A 49 -7.80 6.37 -14.99
C VAL A 49 -6.59 7.19 -14.57
N ALA A 50 -6.65 7.83 -13.42
CA ALA A 50 -5.56 8.63 -12.89
C ALA A 50 -5.19 8.17 -11.47
N SER A 51 -3.90 8.18 -11.14
CA SER A 51 -3.39 7.79 -9.82
C SER A 51 -2.15 8.59 -9.45
N GLY A 52 -1.98 8.86 -8.15
CA GLY A 52 -0.74 9.37 -7.59
C GLY A 52 0.33 8.29 -7.44
N SER A 53 1.56 8.71 -7.10
CA SER A 53 2.67 7.79 -6.86
C SER A 53 3.61 8.27 -5.76
N ASP A 54 4.27 7.30 -5.11
CA ASP A 54 5.40 7.52 -4.20
C ASP A 54 6.67 8.04 -4.90
N CYS A 55 6.64 8.27 -6.22
CA CYS A 55 7.74 8.93 -6.93
C CYS A 55 7.45 10.40 -7.26
N GLY A 56 6.41 10.97 -6.65
CA GLY A 56 6.01 12.36 -6.86
C GLY A 56 5.26 12.60 -8.17
N HIS A 57 5.04 11.58 -8.98
CA HIS A 57 4.34 11.71 -10.26
C HIS A 57 2.87 11.31 -10.18
N VAL A 58 2.07 11.91 -11.05
CA VAL A 58 0.70 11.51 -11.35
C VAL A 58 0.71 10.76 -12.67
N PHE A 59 0.14 9.57 -12.66
CA PHE A 59 0.02 8.72 -13.83
C PHE A 59 -1.41 8.80 -14.35
N ILE A 60 -1.58 8.96 -15.67
CA ILE A 60 -2.89 8.94 -16.33
C ILE A 60 -2.84 7.92 -17.45
N TRP A 61 -3.69 6.90 -17.35
CA TRP A 61 -3.81 5.84 -18.33
C TRP A 61 -5.13 5.95 -19.10
N LYS A 62 -5.14 5.38 -20.29
CA LYS A 62 -6.38 5.03 -21.00
C LYS A 62 -7.07 3.88 -20.27
N LYS A 63 -8.34 4.06 -19.88
CA LYS A 63 -9.12 3.02 -19.19
C LYS A 63 -9.18 1.71 -20.00
N ARG A 64 -9.35 1.83 -21.32
CA ARG A 64 -9.30 0.68 -22.23
C ARG A 64 -7.85 0.36 -22.58
N GLY A 65 -7.39 -0.83 -22.21
CA GLY A 65 -6.06 -1.34 -22.57
C GLY A 65 -4.93 -0.93 -21.63
N GLY A 66 -5.15 0.00 -20.69
CA GLY A 66 -4.16 0.35 -19.66
C GLY A 66 -2.92 1.09 -20.17
N GLU A 67 -2.98 1.67 -21.38
CA GLU A 67 -1.89 2.43 -21.97
C GLU A 67 -1.62 3.71 -21.16
N LEU A 68 -0.35 3.97 -20.80
CA LEU A 68 0.01 5.21 -20.14
C LEU A 68 -0.02 6.37 -21.14
N LEU A 69 -0.83 7.40 -20.86
CA LEU A 69 -0.99 8.56 -21.72
C LEU A 69 -0.22 9.78 -21.23
N ARG A 70 -0.20 10.02 -19.91
CA ARG A 70 0.46 11.17 -19.30
C ARG A 70 1.17 10.81 -18.02
N LEU A 71 2.25 11.55 -17.79
CA LEU A 71 3.00 11.56 -16.56
C LEU A 71 3.18 13.02 -16.14
N LEU A 72 2.59 13.43 -15.01
CA LEU A 72 2.65 14.80 -14.52
C LEU A 72 3.48 14.87 -13.24
N VAL A 73 4.24 15.95 -13.07
CA VAL A 73 5.05 16.17 -11.85
C VAL A 73 4.17 16.76 -10.75
N GLY A 74 3.55 15.85 -10.00
CA GLY A 74 2.59 16.13 -8.93
C GLY A 74 3.22 16.74 -7.68
N ASP A 75 4.31 16.18 -7.19
CA ASP A 75 5.06 16.62 -6.02
C ASP A 75 6.52 16.17 -6.09
N ARG A 76 7.35 16.60 -5.15
CA ARG A 76 8.75 16.17 -5.09
C ARG A 76 8.90 14.71 -4.66
N ASP A 77 8.12 14.31 -3.66
CA ASP A 77 8.27 12.99 -3.03
C ASP A 77 7.10 12.08 -3.35
N THR A 78 5.89 12.48 -2.95
CA THR A 78 4.75 11.57 -2.92
C THR A 78 3.46 12.33 -3.21
N VAL A 79 2.67 11.82 -4.16
CA VAL A 79 1.27 12.23 -4.39
C VAL A 79 0.37 11.17 -3.78
N ASN A 80 -0.55 11.58 -2.90
CA ASN A 80 -1.46 10.67 -2.20
C ASN A 80 -2.89 10.80 -2.69
N CYS A 81 -3.35 12.01 -2.97
CA CYS A 81 -4.74 12.28 -3.32
C CYS A 81 -4.83 12.82 -4.74
N ILE A 82 -5.88 12.39 -5.42
CA ILE A 82 -6.23 12.85 -6.76
C ILE A 82 -7.75 12.93 -6.84
N GLU A 83 -8.26 14.14 -7.07
CA GLU A 83 -9.69 14.41 -7.09
C GLU A 83 -10.05 15.17 -8.37
N PRO A 84 -10.83 14.58 -9.28
CA PRO A 84 -11.32 15.26 -10.46
C PRO A 84 -12.47 16.21 -10.05
N HIS A 85 -12.59 17.35 -10.72
CA HIS A 85 -13.77 18.17 -10.56
C HIS A 85 -14.97 17.51 -11.27
N PRO A 86 -16.18 17.51 -10.67
CA PRO A 86 -17.33 16.75 -11.19
C PRO A 86 -17.80 17.20 -12.59
N ASN A 87 -17.68 18.48 -12.92
CA ASN A 87 -18.29 19.04 -14.15
C ASN A 87 -17.30 19.67 -15.15
N VAL A 88 -16.05 19.91 -14.75
CA VAL A 88 -15.07 20.62 -15.59
C VAL A 88 -13.76 19.86 -15.55
N PRO A 89 -12.91 19.95 -16.58
CA PRO A 89 -11.71 19.13 -16.69
C PRO A 89 -10.57 19.64 -15.81
N PHE A 90 -10.85 19.89 -14.53
CA PHE A 90 -9.86 20.14 -13.51
C PHE A 90 -9.56 18.86 -12.75
N LEU A 91 -8.32 18.76 -12.30
CA LEU A 91 -7.85 17.71 -11.41
C LEU A 91 -7.10 18.38 -10.27
N ALA A 92 -7.47 18.09 -9.03
CA ALA A 92 -6.73 18.50 -7.85
C ALA A 92 -5.85 17.34 -7.38
N THR A 93 -4.60 17.62 -7.04
CA THR A 93 -3.68 16.63 -6.50
C THR A 93 -2.98 17.17 -5.27
N SER A 94 -2.80 16.31 -4.28
CA SER A 94 -2.04 16.64 -3.07
C SER A 94 -1.23 15.45 -2.57
N GLY A 95 -0.19 15.77 -1.82
CA GLY A 95 0.81 14.82 -1.37
C GLY A 95 1.33 15.12 0.02
N LEU A 96 2.62 14.88 0.24
CA LEU A 96 3.32 15.25 1.48
C LEU A 96 3.87 16.68 1.44
N ALA A 97 3.80 17.35 0.30
CA ALA A 97 4.21 18.74 0.15
C ALA A 97 3.21 19.69 0.84
N LYS A 98 3.65 20.93 1.13
CA LYS A 98 2.83 21.98 1.76
C LYS A 98 1.88 22.69 0.79
N ASN A 99 1.63 22.12 -0.39
CA ASN A 99 0.82 22.71 -1.44
C ASN A 99 -0.17 21.69 -2.03
N VAL A 100 -1.14 22.23 -2.76
CA VAL A 100 -2.09 21.48 -3.58
C VAL A 100 -1.92 22.00 -5.00
N LYS A 101 -1.92 21.11 -5.99
CA LYS A 101 -1.83 21.48 -7.40
C LYS A 101 -3.16 21.26 -8.10
N LEU A 102 -3.53 22.23 -8.94
CA LEU A 102 -4.67 22.14 -9.84
C LEU A 102 -4.16 21.99 -11.27
N TRP A 103 -4.70 21.02 -11.99
CA TRP A 103 -4.34 20.74 -13.38
C TRP A 103 -5.51 21.05 -14.28
N MET A 104 -5.22 21.65 -15.43
CA MET A 104 -6.20 21.92 -16.47
C MET A 104 -5.58 21.64 -17.85
N PRO A 105 -6.34 21.10 -18.81
CA PRO A 105 -5.85 20.90 -20.17
C PRO A 105 -5.74 22.25 -20.88
N THR A 106 -4.56 22.86 -20.88
CA THR A 106 -4.28 24.11 -21.62
C THR A 106 -3.73 23.85 -23.02
N ALA A 107 -3.16 22.68 -23.26
CA ALA A 107 -2.46 22.38 -24.50
C ALA A 107 -3.44 22.14 -25.66
N LYS A 108 -3.24 22.86 -26.78
CA LYS A 108 -4.00 22.67 -28.02
C LYS A 108 -3.77 21.30 -28.67
N LYS A 109 -2.62 20.67 -28.38
CA LYS A 109 -2.25 19.33 -28.86
C LYS A 109 -1.90 18.44 -27.67
N PRO A 110 -2.19 17.14 -27.75
CA PRO A 110 -1.78 16.19 -26.72
C PRO A 110 -0.24 16.18 -26.63
N ALA A 111 0.29 16.55 -25.46
CA ALA A 111 1.72 16.36 -25.18
C ALA A 111 2.04 14.86 -25.11
N GLY A 112 3.18 14.44 -25.65
CA GLY A 112 3.65 13.06 -25.51
C GLY A 112 4.05 12.72 -24.08
N LEU A 113 4.44 11.45 -23.86
CA LEU A 113 5.13 11.06 -22.64
C LEU A 113 6.50 11.74 -22.58
N PRO A 114 7.01 12.03 -21.36
CA PRO A 114 8.37 12.55 -21.22
C PRO A 114 9.39 11.48 -21.62
N ASN A 115 10.55 11.91 -22.13
CA ASN A 115 11.59 11.00 -22.66
C ASN A 115 12.15 10.01 -21.61
N ASN A 116 12.06 10.34 -20.33
CA ASN A 116 12.57 9.53 -19.21
C ASN A 116 11.48 8.62 -18.57
N VAL A 117 10.36 8.38 -19.27
CA VAL A 117 9.24 7.59 -18.72
C VAL A 117 9.65 6.16 -18.35
N GLU A 118 10.48 5.51 -19.18
CA GLU A 118 10.93 4.13 -18.95
C GLU A 118 11.82 4.05 -17.71
N GLU A 119 12.74 5.01 -17.55
CA GLU A 119 13.62 5.11 -16.38
C GLU A 119 12.82 5.32 -15.09
N ILE A 120 11.79 6.17 -15.13
CA ILE A 120 10.89 6.39 -13.99
C ILE A 120 10.14 5.09 -13.63
N MET A 121 9.61 4.37 -14.63
CA MET A 121 8.91 3.11 -14.39
C MET A 121 9.83 2.03 -13.82
N GLU A 122 11.06 1.93 -14.32
CA GLU A 122 12.04 0.96 -13.82
C GLU A 122 12.47 1.29 -12.38
N SER A 123 12.71 2.57 -12.10
CA SER A 123 12.98 3.07 -10.74
C SER A 123 11.83 2.77 -9.78
N ASN A 124 10.59 2.97 -10.24
CA ASN A 124 9.39 2.64 -9.48
C ASN A 124 9.25 1.15 -9.20
N LYS A 125 9.60 0.31 -10.18
CA LYS A 125 9.62 -1.15 -10.02
C LYS A 125 10.64 -1.56 -8.97
N ARG A 126 11.89 -1.08 -9.07
CA ARG A 126 12.95 -1.34 -8.07
C ARG A 126 12.53 -0.91 -6.67
N GLY A 127 11.99 0.31 -6.53
CA GLY A 127 11.55 0.83 -5.23
C GLY A 127 10.37 0.07 -4.58
N ARG A 128 9.59 -0.72 -5.35
CA ARG A 128 8.62 -1.66 -4.76
C ARG A 128 9.31 -2.88 -4.17
N GLU A 129 10.31 -3.41 -4.87
CA GLU A 129 11.05 -4.61 -4.46
C GLU A 129 11.85 -4.34 -3.18
N ASP A 130 12.44 -3.14 -3.04
CA ASP A 130 13.23 -2.77 -1.86
C ASP A 130 12.39 -2.73 -0.57
N GLY A 131 11.13 -2.27 -0.63
CA GLY A 131 10.21 -2.29 0.51
C GLY A 131 9.68 -3.69 0.85
N ALA A 132 9.63 -4.60 -0.13
CA ALA A 132 9.18 -5.98 0.05
C ALA A 132 10.26 -6.92 0.60
N ARG A 133 11.53 -6.47 0.68
CA ARG A 133 12.70 -7.31 1.00
C ARG A 133 12.93 -7.62 2.49
N ILE A 134 11.95 -7.43 3.38
CA ILE A 134 12.02 -8.07 4.71
C ILE A 134 11.56 -9.53 4.59
N ILE A 135 12.28 -10.32 3.80
CA ILE A 135 12.14 -11.79 3.79
C ILE A 135 13.25 -12.29 4.71
N LEU A 136 12.89 -12.56 5.97
CA LEU A 136 13.80 -13.31 6.84
C LEU A 136 14.08 -14.65 6.17
N SER A 137 15.36 -15.04 6.09
CA SER A 137 15.71 -16.40 5.67
C SER A 137 15.01 -17.42 6.57
N PRO A 138 14.77 -18.66 6.12
CA PRO A 138 14.24 -19.71 6.99
C PRO A 138 14.99 -19.80 8.34
N ASP A 139 16.31 -19.58 8.33
CA ASP A 139 17.13 -19.50 9.54
C ASP A 139 16.84 -18.26 10.39
N GLY A 140 16.61 -17.10 9.78
CA GLY A 140 16.19 -15.87 10.45
C GLY A 140 14.82 -16.02 11.11
N ILE A 141 13.85 -16.61 10.41
CA ILE A 141 12.52 -16.94 10.96
C ILE A 141 12.68 -17.88 12.16
N MET A 142 13.47 -18.94 12.00
CA MET A 142 13.69 -19.93 13.05
C MET A 142 14.40 -19.33 14.27
N HIS A 143 15.33 -18.39 14.07
CA HIS A 143 15.95 -17.64 15.14
C HIS A 143 14.96 -16.76 15.90
N VAL A 144 14.08 -16.04 15.20
CA VAL A 144 13.03 -15.22 15.83
C VAL A 144 12.07 -16.10 16.63
N VAL A 145 11.62 -17.23 16.08
CA VAL A 145 10.74 -18.19 16.76
C VAL A 145 11.42 -18.77 18.01
N ARG A 146 12.70 -19.16 17.92
CA ARG A 146 13.48 -19.64 19.08
C ARG A 146 13.61 -18.57 20.16
N LEU A 147 13.85 -17.32 19.78
CA LEU A 147 13.98 -16.20 20.71
C LEU A 147 12.64 -15.92 21.42
N GLN A 148 11.52 -15.92 20.68
CA GLN A 148 10.19 -15.77 21.25
C GLN A 148 9.84 -16.91 22.21
N ARG A 149 10.16 -18.16 21.87
CA ARG A 149 9.94 -19.32 22.75
C ARG A 149 10.71 -19.22 24.07
N ARG A 150 11.97 -18.78 24.04
CA ARG A 150 12.78 -18.54 25.26
C ARG A 150 12.19 -17.43 26.14
N ARG A 151 11.73 -16.34 25.52
CA ARG A 151 11.07 -15.23 26.25
C ARG A 151 9.74 -15.66 26.88
N ALA A 152 8.94 -16.46 26.18
CA ALA A 152 7.68 -16.99 26.71
C ALA A 152 7.91 -17.95 27.89
N LEU A 153 8.92 -18.83 27.79
CA LEU A 153 9.28 -19.76 28.87
C LEU A 153 9.75 -19.02 30.13
N THR A 154 10.66 -18.06 29.98
CA THR A 154 11.12 -17.24 31.12
C THR A 154 10.00 -16.41 31.76
N TYR A 155 9.02 -15.96 30.97
CA TYR A 155 7.83 -15.30 31.50
C TYR A 155 6.93 -16.26 32.30
N MET A 156 6.73 -17.49 31.81
CA MET A 156 5.95 -18.51 32.52
C MET A 156 6.64 -19.02 33.78
N GLU A 157 7.95 -19.27 33.73
CA GLU A 157 8.76 -19.67 34.89
C GLU A 157 8.72 -18.62 36.00
N ARG A 158 8.86 -17.33 35.65
CA ARG A 158 8.75 -16.24 36.63
C ARG A 158 7.35 -16.20 37.27
N ARG A 159 6.30 -16.45 36.49
CA ARG A 159 4.92 -16.51 37.01
C ARG A 159 4.70 -17.73 37.91
N GLN A 160 5.30 -18.87 37.57
CA GLN A 160 5.20 -20.08 38.38
C GLN A 160 5.99 -19.96 39.69
N SER A 161 7.17 -19.33 39.68
CA SER A 161 7.93 -19.03 40.89
C SER A 161 7.22 -18.06 41.86
N VAL A 162 6.37 -17.16 41.33
CA VAL A 162 5.56 -16.26 42.17
C VAL A 162 4.40 -17.02 42.83
N VAL A 163 3.76 -17.94 42.10
CA VAL A 163 2.65 -18.75 42.64
C VAL A 163 3.13 -19.80 43.64
N GLU A 164 4.31 -20.39 43.44
CA GLU A 164 4.91 -21.33 44.40
C GLU A 164 5.41 -20.62 45.68
N ALA A 165 5.84 -19.35 45.59
CA ALA A 165 6.21 -18.56 46.76
C ALA A 165 5.01 -18.06 47.58
N GLU A 166 3.82 -17.95 46.98
CA GLU A 166 2.56 -17.60 47.67
C GLU A 166 1.84 -18.83 48.26
N SER A 167 2.33 -20.06 47.99
CA SER A 167 1.69 -21.32 48.41
C SER A 167 2.17 -21.84 49.78
N ASP A 168 3.18 -21.23 50.39
CA ASP A 168 3.83 -21.74 51.61
C ASP A 168 3.55 -20.89 52.88
N ASP A 169 2.64 -19.92 52.82
CA ASP A 169 2.26 -19.08 53.98
C ASP A 169 0.75 -19.14 54.26
N ASP A 170 0.20 -20.34 54.51
CA ASP A 170 -1.07 -20.49 55.23
C ASP A 170 -0.76 -20.67 56.73
N ASP A 171 -0.58 -19.55 57.44
CA ASP A 171 -1.00 -19.34 58.84
C ASP A 171 -0.40 -18.01 59.34
N ILE A 172 -1.14 -16.89 59.22
CA ILE A 172 -1.16 -15.81 60.22
C ILE A 172 -2.35 -14.87 59.93
N ASP A 173 -3.16 -14.70 60.95
CA ASP A 173 -4.34 -13.85 61.03
C ASP A 173 -4.02 -12.35 60.90
N GLY A 174 -4.92 -11.56 60.30
CA GLY A 174 -5.05 -10.13 60.62
C GLY A 174 -5.20 -9.16 59.45
N GLU A 175 -6.44 -8.71 59.25
CA GLU A 175 -6.86 -7.29 59.08
C GLU A 175 -6.11 -6.34 58.12
N ALA A 176 -6.94 -5.68 57.28
CA ALA A 176 -6.92 -4.25 56.94
C ALA A 176 -6.12 -3.69 55.71
N PHE A 177 -6.91 -3.40 54.66
CA PHE A 177 -7.22 -2.05 54.11
C PHE A 177 -6.27 -1.26 53.14
N ILE A 178 -6.94 -0.62 52.15
CA ILE A 178 -6.65 0.64 51.40
C ILE A 178 -5.96 0.58 50.01
N LEU A 179 -6.81 0.75 48.97
CA LEU A 179 -6.80 1.61 47.76
C LEU A 179 -5.52 2.19 47.14
N GLY A 180 -5.48 2.20 45.79
CA GLY A 180 -4.72 3.19 45.00
C GLY A 180 -4.90 3.08 43.48
N PHE A 181 -5.83 3.86 42.89
CA PHE A 181 -5.87 4.17 41.45
C PHE A 181 -4.91 5.33 41.13
N SER A 182 -4.21 5.30 39.99
CA SER A 182 -3.72 6.53 39.34
C SER A 182 -3.48 6.36 37.84
N ASP A 183 -4.16 7.21 37.07
CA ASP A 183 -4.01 7.44 35.63
C ASP A 183 -2.78 8.32 35.31
N GLY A 184 -2.30 8.27 34.06
CA GLY A 184 -1.32 9.23 33.54
C GLY A 184 -1.13 9.15 32.01
N ASP A 185 -1.71 10.13 31.31
CA ASP A 185 -1.63 10.42 29.86
C ASP A 185 -0.46 11.37 29.52
N GLY A 186 -0.02 11.42 28.25
CA GLY A 186 0.97 12.39 27.74
C GLY A 186 1.32 12.21 26.25
N GLY A 187 0.78 13.08 25.37
CA GLY A 187 1.06 13.15 23.92
C GLY A 187 2.21 14.12 23.51
N PRO A 188 2.56 14.22 22.21
CA PRO A 188 3.85 14.78 21.75
C PRO A 188 3.82 16.22 21.18
N GLU A 189 5.00 16.86 21.22
CA GLU A 189 5.30 18.24 20.78
C GLU A 189 5.49 18.43 19.25
N VAL A 190 5.24 19.66 18.80
CA VAL A 190 5.26 20.12 17.39
C VAL A 190 6.43 21.10 17.19
N VAL A 191 7.28 20.90 16.17
CA VAL A 191 8.38 21.83 15.83
C VAL A 191 8.06 22.58 14.53
N GLY A 192 8.03 23.91 14.63
CA GLY A 192 7.67 24.85 13.56
C GLY A 192 8.82 25.21 12.60
N TYR A 193 8.45 25.52 11.37
CA TYR A 193 9.31 26.08 10.31
C TYR A 193 9.05 27.58 10.16
N THR A 194 10.10 28.37 9.93
CA THR A 194 9.99 29.71 9.35
C THR A 194 10.62 29.70 7.94
N GLY A 195 9.81 29.94 6.91
CA GLY A 195 10.25 29.99 5.52
C GLY A 195 9.21 30.73 4.67
N ASN A 196 9.66 31.78 3.98
CA ASN A 196 8.89 32.89 3.42
C ASN A 196 7.90 32.48 2.29
N PRO A 197 6.60 32.83 2.38
CA PRO A 197 5.53 32.32 1.50
C PRO A 197 5.38 33.02 0.13
N ARG A 198 6.43 33.64 -0.42
CA ARG A 198 6.28 34.50 -1.62
C ARG A 198 6.83 33.97 -2.95
N ASP A 199 7.45 32.79 -2.98
CA ASP A 199 8.06 32.27 -4.21
C ASP A 199 7.28 31.10 -4.83
N CYS A 200 6.05 31.36 -5.29
CA CYS A 200 5.30 30.45 -6.15
C CYS A 200 4.67 31.25 -7.31
N THR A 201 5.41 31.40 -8.41
CA THR A 201 4.88 31.90 -9.69
C THR A 201 5.03 30.80 -10.75
N ILE A 202 3.98 30.66 -11.56
CA ILE A 202 3.67 29.57 -12.49
C ILE A 202 4.41 29.79 -13.82
N CYS A 203 4.97 28.71 -14.40
CA CYS A 203 5.26 28.55 -15.82
C CYS A 203 4.78 27.18 -16.28
#